data_AF-A0A172GY37-F1
#
_entry.id   AF-A0A172GY37-F1
#
_cell.length_a   1.000
_cell.length_b   1.000
_cell.length_c   1.000
_cell.angle_alpha   90.00
_cell.angle_beta   90.00
_cell.angle_gamma   90.00
#
_symmetry.space_group_name_H-M   'P 1'
#
loop_
_entity.id
_entity.type
_entity.pdbx_description
1 polymer ?
#
loop_
_entity_poly.entity_id
_entity_poly.type
_entity_poly.pdbx_seq_one_letter_code
_entity_poly.pdbx_strand_id
1 'polypeptide(L)'
;MAGIAFGRFDDSFSFGSIKAYLAEFISTLLFVFAGVGSAIAYAVTFGLAIGGQITILTGIFYWIAQLLGSIVACFLLKFVTGGLAIPIHSVAAGVGAAEGVVTEIIITFALVYTVYATAADPKKGPLGTIAPIAIGFIVGANILAAGPFSGGSMNPARSFGPAVVSGDFSGNWIYWVGPLVGGGLAGAIYGYVFLPSEHVPLATDF
;
A
#
# COMPACT_ATOMS: atom_id res chain seq x y z
N MET A 1 -43.80 11.12 12.74
CA MET A 1 -43.29 11.57 11.42
C MET A 1 -42.12 12.50 11.68
N ALA A 2 -40.88 12.01 11.58
CA ALA A 2 -39.69 12.84 11.80
C ALA A 2 -39.29 13.49 10.47
N GLY A 3 -39.37 14.81 10.38
CA GLY A 3 -39.03 15.59 9.20
C GLY A 3 -37.51 15.68 9.03
N ILE A 4 -37.04 15.37 7.82
CA ILE A 4 -35.64 15.52 7.44
C ILE A 4 -35.35 17.02 7.33
N ALA A 5 -34.43 17.52 8.16
CA ALA A 5 -33.92 18.87 8.06
C ALA A 5 -32.73 18.89 7.08
N PHE A 6 -32.82 19.71 6.03
CA PHE A 6 -31.72 19.95 5.11
C PHE A 6 -30.86 21.10 5.64
N GLY A 7 -29.55 20.85 5.81
CA GLY A 7 -28.57 21.89 6.13
C GLY A 7 -28.47 22.93 5.02
N ARG A 8 -28.10 24.16 5.38
CA ARG A 8 -27.91 25.27 4.44
C ARG A 8 -26.48 25.26 3.92
N PHE A 9 -26.26 25.85 2.75
CA PHE A 9 -24.94 25.91 2.13
C PHE A 9 -23.89 26.56 3.04
N ASP A 10 -24.31 27.53 3.84
CA ASP A 10 -23.48 28.25 4.79
C ASP A 10 -23.00 27.36 5.96
N ASP A 11 -23.69 26.24 6.24
CA ASP A 11 -23.33 25.29 7.29
C ASP A 11 -22.08 24.45 6.90
N SER A 12 -21.82 24.29 5.59
CA SER A 12 -20.66 23.53 5.05
C SER A 12 -19.35 24.29 5.18
N PHE A 13 -19.40 25.62 5.18
CA PHE A 13 -18.26 26.49 5.42
C PHE A 13 -18.18 26.99 6.85
N SER A 14 -19.00 26.42 7.75
CA SER A 14 -18.89 26.67 9.16
C SER A 14 -17.53 26.18 9.66
N PHE A 15 -17.01 26.89 10.65
CA PHE A 15 -15.73 26.54 11.27
C PHE A 15 -15.74 25.12 11.89
N GLY A 16 -16.93 24.59 12.23
CA GLY A 16 -17.13 23.22 12.71
C GLY A 16 -17.00 22.15 11.62
N SER A 17 -17.59 22.36 10.44
CA SER A 17 -17.53 21.43 9.30
C SER A 17 -16.12 21.33 8.73
N ILE A 18 -15.41 22.47 8.63
CA ILE A 18 -14.01 22.50 8.19
C ILE A 18 -13.08 21.75 9.18
N LYS A 19 -13.32 21.89 10.49
CA LYS A 19 -12.62 21.12 11.54
C LYS A 19 -12.89 19.61 11.44
N ALA A 20 -14.09 19.20 11.06
CA ALA A 20 -14.44 17.78 10.89
C ALA A 20 -13.81 17.17 9.61
N TYR A 21 -13.83 17.88 8.47
CA TYR A 21 -13.20 17.43 7.23
C TYR A 21 -11.67 17.27 7.36
N LEU A 22 -11.01 18.16 8.10
CA LEU A 22 -9.57 18.04 8.39
C LEU A 22 -9.25 16.93 9.41
N ALA A 23 -10.09 16.74 10.43
CA ALA A 23 -9.92 15.68 11.42
C ALA A 23 -10.11 14.27 10.84
N GLU A 24 -11.04 14.10 9.89
CA GLU A 24 -11.28 12.86 9.14
C GLU A 24 -10.17 12.57 8.12
N PHE A 25 -9.72 13.60 7.40
CA PHE A 25 -8.62 13.51 6.42
C PHE A 25 -7.29 13.13 7.10
N ILE A 26 -6.96 13.70 8.27
CA ILE A 26 -5.70 13.42 8.99
C ILE A 26 -5.76 12.09 9.77
N SER A 27 -6.90 11.73 10.37
CA SER A 27 -7.04 10.46 11.12
C SER A 27 -7.04 9.24 10.20
N THR A 28 -7.68 9.31 9.02
CA THR A 28 -7.70 8.19 8.05
C THR A 28 -6.36 8.02 7.35
N LEU A 29 -5.63 9.12 7.12
CA LEU A 29 -4.31 9.10 6.49
C LEU A 29 -3.22 8.54 7.42
N LEU A 30 -3.25 8.87 8.72
CA LEU A 30 -2.28 8.35 9.72
C LEU A 30 -2.58 6.92 10.19
N PHE A 31 -3.85 6.53 10.35
CA PHE A 31 -4.21 5.21 10.88
C PHE A 31 -4.09 4.09 9.82
N VAL A 32 -4.47 4.34 8.56
CA VAL A 32 -4.52 3.31 7.50
C VAL A 32 -3.19 3.15 6.75
N PHE A 33 -2.45 4.23 6.50
CA PHE A 33 -1.30 4.19 5.58
C PHE A 33 0.08 4.17 6.24
N ALA A 34 0.24 4.78 7.42
CA ALA A 34 1.52 4.81 8.13
C ALA A 34 1.71 3.59 9.06
N GLY A 35 0.70 3.21 9.84
CA GLY A 35 0.88 2.21 10.91
C GLY A 35 0.71 0.74 10.52
N VAL A 36 -0.26 0.41 9.65
CA VAL A 36 -0.72 -0.98 9.45
C VAL A 36 -0.76 -1.40 7.98
N GLY A 37 -1.27 -0.57 7.06
CA GLY A 37 -1.47 -0.98 5.66
C GLY A 37 -0.21 -1.08 4.80
N SER A 38 0.82 -0.29 5.08
CA SER A 38 2.06 -0.28 4.29
C SER A 38 3.06 -1.35 4.71
N ALA A 39 3.06 -1.77 5.98
CA ALA A 39 3.73 -2.99 6.43
C ALA A 39 3.01 -4.27 5.97
N ILE A 40 1.74 -4.14 5.56
CA ILE A 40 0.84 -5.23 5.13
C ILE A 40 0.45 -5.03 3.65
N ALA A 41 1.32 -4.46 2.81
CA ALA A 41 1.07 -4.44 1.37
C ALA A 41 1.42 -5.80 0.75
N TYR A 42 0.69 -6.24 -0.28
CA TYR A 42 0.87 -7.56 -0.89
C TYR A 42 2.31 -7.80 -1.39
N ALA A 43 2.91 -6.74 -1.95
CA ALA A 43 4.31 -6.75 -2.39
C ALA A 43 5.32 -6.68 -1.21
N VAL A 44 4.93 -6.10 -0.08
CA VAL A 44 5.74 -6.04 1.14
C VAL A 44 5.73 -7.40 1.82
N THR A 45 4.57 -8.06 1.95
CA THR A 45 4.50 -9.43 2.48
C THR A 45 5.23 -10.42 1.57
N PHE A 46 5.17 -10.24 0.25
CA PHE A 46 6.00 -11.01 -0.69
C PHE A 46 7.51 -10.78 -0.47
N GLY A 47 7.94 -9.52 -0.39
CA GLY A 47 9.34 -9.17 -0.12
C GLY A 47 9.82 -9.75 1.21
N LEU A 48 9.05 -9.59 2.28
CA LEU A 48 9.32 -10.15 3.60
C LEU A 48 9.40 -11.67 3.59
N ALA A 49 8.55 -12.36 2.83
CA ALA A 49 8.62 -13.81 2.67
C ALA A 49 9.90 -14.24 1.93
N ILE A 50 10.28 -13.51 0.87
CA ILE A 50 11.53 -13.77 0.12
C ILE A 50 12.76 -13.53 0.99
N GLY A 51 12.79 -12.47 1.80
CA GLY A 51 13.90 -12.20 2.72
C GLY A 51 13.80 -12.94 4.06
N GLY A 52 12.96 -13.98 4.15
CA GLY A 52 12.88 -14.88 5.31
C GLY A 52 12.32 -14.28 6.61
N GLN A 53 11.65 -13.13 6.54
CA GLN A 53 11.14 -12.41 7.71
C GLN A 53 9.73 -12.88 8.14
N ILE A 54 8.96 -13.49 7.23
CA ILE A 54 7.66 -14.10 7.54
C ILE A 54 7.54 -15.49 6.91
N THR A 55 6.71 -16.36 7.49
CA THR A 55 6.42 -17.66 6.89
C THR A 55 5.54 -17.51 5.64
N ILE A 56 5.68 -18.44 4.69
CA ILE A 56 4.86 -18.47 3.47
C ILE A 56 3.38 -18.60 3.82
N LEU A 57 3.04 -19.43 4.80
CA LEU A 57 1.66 -19.65 5.22
C LEU A 57 1.04 -18.36 5.79
N THR A 58 1.79 -17.64 6.63
CA THR A 58 1.39 -16.30 7.09
C THR A 58 1.17 -15.37 5.90
N GLY A 59 2.12 -15.30 4.97
CA GLY A 59 2.01 -14.48 3.75
C GLY A 59 0.72 -14.74 2.96
N ILE A 60 0.35 -16.01 2.77
CA ILE A 60 -0.88 -16.40 2.07
C ILE A 60 -2.14 -15.89 2.79
N PHE A 61 -2.24 -16.05 4.12
CA PHE A 61 -3.39 -15.55 4.88
C PHE A 61 -3.51 -14.02 4.79
N TYR A 62 -2.38 -13.32 4.84
CA TYR A 62 -2.34 -11.88 4.65
C TYR A 62 -2.80 -11.46 3.26
N TRP A 63 -2.36 -12.15 2.22
CA TRP A 63 -2.80 -11.89 0.84
C TRP A 63 -4.31 -12.05 0.65
N ILE A 64 -4.89 -13.12 1.18
CA ILE A 64 -6.34 -13.35 1.13
C ILE A 64 -7.08 -12.22 1.85
N ALA A 65 -6.65 -11.88 3.07
CA ALA A 65 -7.26 -10.81 3.86
C ALA A 65 -7.18 -9.45 3.15
N GLN A 66 -6.05 -9.12 2.53
CA GLN A 66 -5.86 -7.87 1.79
C GLN A 66 -6.75 -7.78 0.56
N LEU A 67 -6.85 -8.86 -0.23
CA LEU A 67 -7.70 -8.89 -1.42
C LEU A 67 -9.18 -8.74 -1.05
N LEU A 68 -9.63 -9.50 -0.04
CA LEU A 68 -11.01 -9.40 0.45
C LEU A 68 -11.31 -8.03 1.05
N GLY A 69 -10.41 -7.49 1.87
CA GLY A 69 -10.56 -6.17 2.47
C GLY A 69 -10.65 -5.07 1.41
N SER A 70 -9.83 -5.13 0.36
CA SER A 70 -9.88 -4.19 -0.77
C SER A 70 -11.20 -4.24 -1.52
N ILE A 71 -11.71 -5.44 -1.81
CA ILE A 71 -13.03 -5.61 -2.45
C ILE A 71 -14.14 -5.00 -1.58
N VAL A 72 -14.18 -5.34 -0.29
CA VAL A 72 -15.18 -4.83 0.65
C VAL A 72 -15.11 -3.29 0.74
N ALA A 73 -13.90 -2.73 0.86
CA ALA A 73 -13.71 -1.28 0.89
C ALA A 73 -14.21 -0.60 -0.39
N CYS A 74 -13.99 -1.20 -1.57
CA CYS A 74 -14.46 -0.65 -2.84
C CYS A 74 -16.00 -0.72 -2.97
N PHE A 75 -16.65 -1.78 -2.48
CA PHE A 75 -18.11 -1.83 -2.43
C PHE A 75 -18.69 -0.81 -1.46
N LEU A 76 -18.08 -0.64 -0.29
CA LEU A 76 -18.48 0.40 0.67
C LEU A 76 -18.30 1.81 0.08
N LEU A 77 -17.20 2.06 -0.63
CA LEU A 77 -16.97 3.32 -1.33
C LEU A 77 -18.06 3.57 -2.38
N LYS A 78 -18.42 2.54 -3.16
CA LYS A 78 -19.51 2.62 -4.15
C LYS A 78 -20.84 2.95 -3.49
N PHE A 79 -21.11 2.38 -2.33
CA PHE A 79 -22.33 2.65 -1.56
C PHE A 79 -22.36 4.09 -1.03
N VAL A 80 -21.30 4.53 -0.35
CA VAL A 80 -21.21 5.87 0.27
C VAL A 80 -21.23 6.99 -0.77
N THR A 81 -20.68 6.74 -1.96
CA THR A 81 -20.69 7.70 -3.08
C THR A 81 -21.98 7.70 -3.89
N GLY A 82 -23.01 6.94 -3.48
CA GLY A 82 -24.28 6.89 -4.20
C GLY A 82 -24.20 6.20 -5.56
N GLY A 83 -23.26 5.26 -5.73
CA GLY A 83 -23.11 4.46 -6.94
C GLY A 83 -22.17 5.03 -8.00
N LEU A 84 -21.36 6.05 -7.67
CA LEU A 84 -20.35 6.58 -8.58
C LEU A 84 -19.35 5.48 -9.02
N ALA A 85 -18.76 5.68 -10.20
CA ALA A 85 -17.75 4.78 -10.73
C ALA A 85 -16.53 4.74 -9.80
N ILE A 86 -16.02 3.53 -9.53
CA ILE A 86 -14.83 3.34 -8.70
C ILE A 86 -13.59 3.53 -9.57
N PRO A 87 -12.68 4.46 -9.22
CA PRO A 87 -11.47 4.68 -10.00
C PRO A 87 -10.59 3.42 -10.03
N ILE A 88 -10.28 2.95 -11.23
CA ILE A 88 -9.31 1.87 -11.47
C ILE A 88 -7.94 2.44 -11.76
N HIS A 89 -6.89 1.66 -11.47
CA HIS A 89 -5.54 2.02 -11.91
C HIS A 89 -5.41 1.77 -13.40
N SER A 90 -4.85 2.75 -14.11
CA SER A 90 -4.50 2.65 -15.52
C SER A 90 -3.23 3.43 -15.80
N VAL A 91 -2.51 3.02 -16.85
CA VAL A 91 -1.38 3.80 -17.36
C VAL A 91 -1.91 5.03 -18.09
N ALA A 92 -1.18 6.14 -18.00
CA ALA A 92 -1.56 7.38 -18.65
C ALA A 92 -1.57 7.26 -20.18
N ALA A 93 -2.36 8.09 -20.84
CA ALA A 93 -2.43 8.11 -22.29
C ALA A 93 -1.03 8.38 -22.90
N GLY A 94 -0.61 7.49 -23.81
CA GLY A 94 0.72 7.55 -24.43
C GLY A 94 1.83 6.83 -23.65
N VAL A 95 1.55 6.28 -22.47
CA VAL A 95 2.47 5.41 -21.73
C VAL A 95 2.18 3.95 -22.08
N GLY A 96 3.20 3.22 -22.53
CA GLY A 96 3.09 1.80 -22.83
C GLY A 96 3.02 0.92 -21.58
N ALA A 97 2.59 -0.32 -21.76
CA ALA A 97 2.47 -1.26 -20.65
C ALA A 97 3.82 -1.58 -20.00
N ALA A 98 4.90 -1.64 -20.80
CA ALA A 98 6.24 -1.91 -20.30
C ALA A 98 6.75 -0.78 -19.41
N GLU A 99 6.56 0.47 -19.81
CA GLU A 99 6.90 1.67 -19.06
C GLU A 99 6.09 1.73 -17.75
N GLY A 100 4.81 1.36 -17.79
CA GLY A 100 3.98 1.19 -16.60
C GLY A 100 4.54 0.15 -15.63
N VAL A 101 4.93 -1.03 -16.14
CA VAL A 101 5.54 -2.09 -15.32
C VAL A 101 6.85 -1.60 -14.69
N VAL A 102 7.75 -0.99 -15.47
CA VAL A 102 9.03 -0.47 -14.94
C VAL A 102 8.80 0.59 -13.87
N THR A 103 7.85 1.49 -14.09
CA THR A 103 7.47 2.52 -13.11
C THR A 103 7.03 1.88 -11.80
N GLU A 104 6.10 0.92 -11.86
CA GLU A 104 5.61 0.18 -10.70
C GLU A 104 6.70 -0.63 -9.98
N ILE A 105 7.65 -1.23 -10.71
CA ILE A 105 8.82 -1.90 -10.12
C ILE A 105 9.62 -0.93 -9.25
N ILE A 106 9.96 0.25 -9.79
CA ILE A 106 10.83 1.23 -9.12
C ILE A 106 10.17 1.75 -7.84
N ILE A 107 8.92 2.16 -7.93
CA ILE A 107 8.22 2.73 -6.77
C ILE A 107 7.93 1.67 -5.70
N THR A 108 7.59 0.44 -6.09
CA THR A 108 7.39 -0.63 -5.09
C THR A 108 8.71 -1.06 -4.46
N PHE A 109 9.81 -1.09 -5.23
CA PHE A 109 11.13 -1.33 -4.67
C PHE A 109 11.45 -0.28 -3.58
N ALA A 110 11.26 1.00 -3.87
CA ALA A 110 11.53 2.07 -2.90
C ALA A 110 10.67 1.94 -1.63
N LEU A 111 9.38 1.60 -1.78
CA LEU A 111 8.49 1.33 -0.66
C LEU A 111 8.98 0.14 0.18
N VAL A 112 9.19 -1.02 -0.44
CA VAL A 112 9.55 -2.26 0.28
C VAL A 112 10.94 -2.14 0.90
N TYR A 113 11.89 -1.49 0.23
CA TYR A 113 13.20 -1.19 0.80
C TYR A 113 13.09 -0.29 2.04
N THR A 114 12.24 0.73 2.01
CA THR A 114 11.98 1.60 3.17
C THR A 114 11.36 0.81 4.32
N VAL A 115 10.44 -0.12 4.03
CA VAL A 115 9.88 -1.03 5.06
C VAL A 115 10.98 -1.89 5.66
N TYR A 116 11.88 -2.43 4.85
CA TYR A 116 13.00 -3.21 5.37
C TYR A 116 13.90 -2.38 6.27
N ALA A 117 14.37 -1.23 5.79
CA ALA A 117 15.30 -0.36 6.52
C ALA A 117 14.74 0.20 7.82
N THR A 118 13.43 0.46 7.86
CA THR A 118 12.81 1.15 9.01
C THR A 118 12.01 0.22 9.90
N ALA A 119 11.39 -0.83 9.40
CA ALA A 119 10.50 -1.69 10.18
C ALA A 119 11.06 -3.11 10.38
N ALA A 120 11.69 -3.72 9.38
CA ALA A 120 12.10 -5.13 9.45
C ALA A 120 13.51 -5.35 10.00
N ASP A 121 14.46 -4.46 9.71
CA ASP A 121 15.86 -4.63 10.09
C ASP A 121 16.04 -4.65 11.62
N PRO A 122 16.60 -5.71 12.23
CA PRO A 122 16.91 -5.76 13.66
C PRO A 122 17.91 -4.68 14.11
N LYS A 123 18.76 -4.21 13.19
CA LYS A 123 19.79 -3.17 13.39
C LYS A 123 19.27 -1.76 13.08
N LYS A 124 17.97 -1.58 12.82
CA LYS A 124 17.33 -0.29 12.50
C LYS A 124 17.56 0.83 13.52
N GLY A 125 17.87 0.49 14.78
CA GLY A 125 18.10 1.49 15.82
C GLY A 125 16.93 2.49 15.95
N PRO A 126 17.20 3.81 16.09
CA PRO A 126 16.16 4.83 16.20
C PRO A 126 15.22 4.94 14.98
N LEU A 127 15.61 4.40 13.81
CA LEU A 127 14.77 4.43 12.61
C LEU A 127 13.48 3.61 12.77
N GLY A 128 13.49 2.63 13.68
CA GLY A 128 12.31 1.85 14.04
C GLY A 128 11.12 2.69 14.52
N THR A 129 11.41 3.77 15.25
CA THR A 129 10.37 4.64 15.82
C THR A 129 9.68 5.48 14.75
N ILE A 130 10.41 5.87 13.70
CA ILE A 130 9.88 6.71 12.62
C ILE A 130 9.37 5.90 11.43
N ALA A 131 9.41 4.56 11.49
CA ALA A 131 9.02 3.70 10.37
C ALA A 131 7.64 4.04 9.79
N PRO A 132 6.57 4.26 10.58
CA PRO A 132 5.27 4.61 10.03
C PRO A 132 5.30 5.89 9.19
N ILE A 133 6.00 6.92 9.68
CA ILE A 133 6.10 8.22 9.02
C ILE A 133 6.99 8.13 7.78
N ALA A 134 8.12 7.43 7.87
CA ALA A 134 9.02 7.22 6.73
C ALA A 134 8.33 6.45 5.60
N ILE A 135 7.58 5.40 5.95
CA ILE A 135 6.81 4.62 4.97
C ILE A 135 5.68 5.47 4.37
N GLY A 136 4.98 6.26 5.18
CA GLY A 136 3.97 7.20 4.68
C GLY A 136 4.54 8.22 3.69
N PHE A 137 5.70 8.80 4.00
CA PHE A 137 6.37 9.76 3.14
C PHE A 137 6.85 9.16 1.82
N ILE A 138 7.43 7.95 1.83
CA ILE A 138 7.86 7.33 0.57
C ILE A 138 6.66 6.96 -0.31
N VAL A 139 5.54 6.48 0.28
CA VAL A 139 4.30 6.25 -0.48
C VAL A 139 3.81 7.55 -1.10
N GLY A 140 3.77 8.64 -0.33
CA GLY A 140 3.37 9.96 -0.84
C GLY A 140 4.28 10.45 -1.97
N ALA A 141 5.59 10.38 -1.79
CA ALA A 141 6.57 10.75 -2.81
C ALA A 141 6.43 9.91 -4.08
N ASN A 142 6.23 8.60 -3.94
CA ASN A 142 6.00 7.69 -5.07
C ASN A 142 4.72 8.02 -5.82
N ILE A 143 3.63 8.35 -5.13
CA ILE A 143 2.37 8.77 -5.79
C ILE A 143 2.58 10.09 -6.53
N LEU A 144 3.29 11.05 -5.96
CA LEU A 144 3.59 12.31 -6.63
C LEU A 144 4.46 12.10 -7.88
N ALA A 145 5.41 11.16 -7.83
CA ALA A 145 6.32 10.87 -8.92
C ALA A 145 5.69 10.01 -10.04
N ALA A 146 4.98 8.95 -9.67
CA ALA A 146 4.47 7.94 -10.61
C ALA A 146 2.97 8.02 -10.87
N GLY A 147 2.21 8.74 -10.05
CA GLY A 147 0.78 8.94 -10.19
C GLY A 147 0.36 9.40 -11.60
N PRO A 148 1.03 10.41 -12.19
CA PRO A 148 0.74 10.87 -13.55
C PRO A 148 1.05 9.86 -14.67
N PHE A 149 1.77 8.76 -14.39
CA PHE A 149 2.21 7.80 -15.41
C PHE A 149 1.55 6.42 -15.26
N SER A 150 1.58 5.83 -14.07
CA SER A 150 1.02 4.50 -13.79
C SER A 150 -0.18 4.52 -12.84
N GLY A 151 -0.50 5.67 -12.24
CA GLY A 151 -1.45 5.77 -11.13
C GLY A 151 -0.85 5.42 -9.76
N GLY A 152 0.45 5.05 -9.70
CA GLY A 152 1.20 4.80 -8.47
C GLY A 152 0.55 3.74 -7.59
N SER A 153 0.32 2.53 -8.11
CA SER A 153 -0.38 1.47 -7.38
C SER A 153 0.42 0.99 -6.17
N MET A 154 1.65 0.54 -6.43
CA MET A 154 2.57 -0.12 -5.50
C MET A 154 2.06 -1.41 -4.84
N ASN A 155 0.78 -1.75 -4.99
CA ASN A 155 0.10 -2.78 -4.22
C ASN A 155 -0.99 -3.48 -5.07
N PRO A 156 -0.78 -4.76 -5.43
CA PRO A 156 -1.74 -5.56 -6.19
C PRO A 156 -3.16 -5.54 -5.61
N ALA A 157 -3.32 -5.63 -4.28
CA ALA A 157 -4.64 -5.60 -3.65
C ALA A 157 -5.35 -4.24 -3.86
N ARG A 158 -4.59 -3.13 -3.86
CA ARG A 158 -5.11 -1.78 -4.12
C ARG A 158 -5.60 -1.61 -5.57
N SER A 159 -5.00 -2.33 -6.53
CA SER A 159 -5.45 -2.35 -7.92
C SER A 159 -6.56 -3.37 -8.18
N PHE A 160 -6.60 -4.47 -7.43
CA PHE A 160 -7.55 -5.56 -7.64
C PHE A 160 -8.97 -5.23 -7.17
N GLY A 161 -9.14 -4.66 -5.98
CA GLY A 161 -10.47 -4.34 -5.43
C GLY A 161 -11.31 -3.45 -6.35
N PRO A 162 -10.78 -2.31 -6.84
CA PRO A 162 -11.45 -1.47 -7.82
C PRO A 162 -11.80 -2.19 -9.12
N ALA A 163 -10.91 -3.04 -9.63
CA ALA A 163 -11.13 -3.82 -10.85
C ALA A 163 -12.29 -4.81 -10.69
N VAL A 164 -12.39 -5.49 -9.54
CA VAL A 164 -13.50 -6.40 -9.23
C VAL A 164 -14.83 -5.65 -9.15
N VAL A 165 -14.87 -4.50 -8.47
CA VAL A 165 -16.12 -3.75 -8.24
C VAL A 165 -16.60 -3.00 -9.50
N SER A 166 -15.68 -2.60 -10.37
CA SER A 166 -15.97 -1.97 -11.67
C SER A 166 -16.23 -2.98 -12.78
N GLY A 167 -15.73 -4.22 -12.66
CA GLY A 167 -15.76 -5.23 -13.71
C GLY A 167 -14.71 -5.00 -14.81
N ASP A 168 -13.78 -4.06 -14.63
CA ASP A 168 -12.74 -3.73 -15.60
C ASP A 168 -11.36 -4.14 -15.10
N PHE A 169 -10.75 -5.09 -15.81
CA PHE A 169 -9.41 -5.61 -15.55
C PHE A 169 -8.38 -5.18 -16.61
N SER A 170 -8.73 -4.21 -17.46
CA SER A 170 -7.84 -3.70 -18.50
C SER A 170 -6.51 -3.23 -17.89
N GLY A 171 -5.40 -3.79 -18.39
CA GLY A 171 -4.06 -3.48 -17.89
C GLY A 171 -3.78 -3.87 -16.43
N ASN A 172 -4.69 -4.55 -15.73
CA ASN A 172 -4.57 -4.81 -14.29
C ASN A 172 -3.30 -5.62 -13.96
N TRP A 173 -2.89 -6.52 -14.86
CA TRP A 173 -1.69 -7.35 -14.73
C TRP A 173 -0.40 -6.55 -14.48
N ILE A 174 -0.32 -5.30 -14.96
CA ILE A 174 0.82 -4.39 -14.73
C ILE A 174 1.04 -4.18 -13.23
N TYR A 175 -0.05 -4.03 -12.49
CA TYR A 175 -0.07 -3.80 -11.04
C TYR A 175 0.09 -5.08 -10.21
N TRP A 176 0.21 -6.23 -10.86
CA TRP A 176 0.68 -7.46 -10.23
C TRP A 176 2.16 -7.65 -10.48
N VAL A 177 2.55 -7.66 -11.76
CA VAL A 177 3.94 -7.94 -12.17
C VAL A 177 4.89 -6.89 -11.60
N GLY A 178 4.59 -5.60 -11.79
CA GLY A 178 5.47 -4.52 -11.37
C GLY A 178 5.75 -4.54 -9.87
N PRO A 179 4.71 -4.48 -9.02
CA PRO A 179 4.89 -4.51 -7.58
C PRO A 179 5.51 -5.81 -7.04
N LEU A 180 5.16 -6.98 -7.57
CA LEU A 180 5.75 -8.24 -7.10
C LEU A 180 7.23 -8.33 -7.42
N VAL A 181 7.64 -7.90 -8.62
CA VAL A 181 9.05 -7.84 -9.00
C VAL A 181 9.81 -6.82 -8.15
N GLY A 182 9.29 -5.59 -8.04
CA GLY A 182 9.94 -4.54 -7.23
C GLY A 182 10.06 -4.91 -5.75
N GLY A 183 9.01 -5.47 -5.17
CA GLY A 183 9.02 -5.92 -3.78
C GLY A 183 9.89 -7.14 -3.53
N GLY A 184 9.89 -8.10 -4.45
CA GLY A 184 10.77 -9.26 -4.40
C GLY A 184 12.24 -8.87 -4.50
N LEU A 185 12.59 -7.95 -5.40
CA LEU A 185 13.95 -7.42 -5.53
C LEU A 185 14.41 -6.69 -4.26
N ALA A 186 13.55 -5.84 -3.68
CA ALA A 186 13.85 -5.15 -2.43
C ALA A 186 14.07 -6.14 -1.27
N GLY A 187 13.19 -7.14 -1.15
CA GLY A 187 13.32 -8.19 -0.12
C GLY A 187 14.57 -9.04 -0.30
N ALA A 188 14.91 -9.41 -1.53
CA ALA A 188 16.13 -10.16 -1.81
C ALA A 188 17.40 -9.32 -1.54
N ILE A 189 17.46 -8.09 -2.03
CA ILE A 189 18.62 -7.22 -1.86
C ILE A 189 18.82 -6.90 -0.37
N TYR A 190 17.77 -6.43 0.32
CA TYR A 190 17.92 -6.08 1.73
C TYR A 190 18.15 -7.33 2.60
N GLY A 191 17.34 -8.36 2.39
CA GLY A 191 17.38 -9.60 3.16
C GLY A 191 18.69 -10.37 3.05
N TYR A 192 19.27 -10.49 1.85
CA TYR A 192 20.47 -11.31 1.65
C TYR A 192 21.78 -10.53 1.65
N VAL A 193 21.77 -9.23 1.31
CA VAL A 193 23.00 -8.42 1.26
C VAL A 193 23.21 -7.62 2.53
N PHE A 194 22.15 -7.00 3.07
CA PHE A 194 22.24 -6.09 4.21
C PHE A 194 21.85 -6.74 5.55
N LEU A 195 21.09 -7.84 5.51
CA LEU A 195 20.74 -8.68 6.66
C LEU A 195 21.37 -10.08 6.57
N PRO A 196 22.72 -10.22 6.45
CA PRO A 196 23.32 -11.54 6.45
C PRO A 196 22.94 -12.27 7.75
N SER A 197 22.36 -13.47 7.61
CA SER A 197 22.04 -14.33 8.74
C SER A 197 23.33 -14.67 9.46
N GLU A 198 23.56 -14.07 10.63
CA GLU A 198 24.56 -14.59 11.55
C GLU A 198 24.13 -16.01 11.92
N HIS A 199 24.82 -17.00 11.36
CA HIS A 199 24.70 -18.37 11.81
C HIS A 199 25.24 -18.38 13.23
N VAL A 200 24.34 -18.31 14.22
CA VAL A 200 24.72 -18.61 15.60
C VAL A 200 25.26 -20.04 15.58
N PRO A 201 26.54 -20.26 15.93
CA PRO A 201 27.06 -21.62 16.03
C PRO A 201 26.16 -22.39 16.99
N LEU A 202 25.78 -23.62 16.64
CA LEU A 202 25.11 -24.50 17.59
C LEU A 202 25.96 -24.53 18.87
N ALA A 203 25.35 -24.24 20.02
CA ALA A 203 26.04 -24.33 21.30
C ALA A 203 26.64 -25.74 21.40
N THR A 204 27.97 -25.84 21.37
CA THR A 204 28.70 -27.10 21.47
C THR A 204 28.82 -27.57 22.92
N ASP A 205 27.86 -27.22 23.78
CA ASP A 205 27.81 -27.66 25.17
C ASP A 205 27.22 -29.08 25.21
N PHE A 206 28.05 -30.06 24.84
CA PHE A 206 27.94 -31.47 25.21
C PHE A 206 29.18 -31.89 25.99
#